data_AF-A0A3D5D6F0-F1
#
_entry.id   AF-A0A3D5D6F0-F1
#
_cell.length_a   1.000
_cell.length_b   1.000
_cell.length_c   1.000
_cell.angle_alpha   90.00
_cell.angle_beta   90.00
_cell.angle_gamma   90.00
#
_symmetry.space_group_name_H-M   'P 1'
#
loop_
_entity.id
_entity.type
_entity.pdbx_description
1 polymer ?
#
loop_
_entity_poly.entity_id
_entity_poly.type
_entity_poly.pdbx_seq_one_letter_code
_entity_poly.pdbx_strand_id
1 'polypeptide(L)'
;MKISRPREMPTPEFVSVFKKAGVDIVHLAEFHNRLGRDRRNPDKALPLLKLLHDECIRLSDKDFLLLPGEEPNVHLGGHWISFFPRPVMWVLNRGKDKPFVEMHPKYGRVYHVGSPADVLKLMEREGGLMWAAHPRIKSSTGFPDLYREEPFFKSDRYLGGAWKAMPADLSKPRLGERVLDLLDDTANWGAKKYIVGEVDIFQVDRTTEFYAHANINYLRLDHIPRFEDGWAPVLKALQDGAFFISTGEVLMPRFTIGGKQSGQTLKL
;
A
#
# COMPACT_ATOMS: atom_id res chain seq x y z
N MET A 1 -17.54 3.85 26.15
CA MET A 1 -18.77 3.28 25.55
C MET A 1 -18.38 1.98 24.86
N LYS A 2 -18.80 0.81 25.38
CA LYS A 2 -18.59 -0.48 24.69
C LYS A 2 -19.52 -0.48 23.48
N ILE A 3 -19.02 -0.13 22.30
CA ILE A 3 -19.76 -0.26 21.05
C ILE A 3 -19.80 -1.76 20.77
N SER A 4 -20.89 -2.42 21.17
CA SER A 4 -21.19 -3.78 20.74
C SER A 4 -21.29 -3.77 19.22
N ARG A 5 -20.58 -4.68 18.55
CA ARG A 5 -20.66 -4.82 17.09
C ARG A 5 -22.12 -5.03 16.69
N PRO A 6 -22.64 -4.34 15.65
CA PRO A 6 -23.96 -4.60 15.11
C PRO A 6 -24.11 -6.09 14.75
N ARG A 7 -25.33 -6.63 14.87
CA ARG A 7 -25.63 -8.03 14.56
C ARG A 7 -25.38 -8.36 13.08
N GLU A 8 -25.56 -7.38 12.22
CA GLU A 8 -25.16 -7.36 10.81
C GLU A 8 -24.50 -6.01 10.50
N MET A 9 -23.29 -6.04 9.93
CA MET A 9 -22.65 -4.82 9.46
C MET A 9 -23.02 -4.60 7.99
N PRO A 10 -23.65 -3.47 7.64
CA PRO A 10 -24.00 -3.21 6.25
C PRO A 10 -22.74 -3.20 5.39
N THR A 11 -22.88 -3.58 4.11
CA THR A 11 -21.80 -3.40 3.14
C THR A 11 -21.56 -1.90 2.95
N PRO A 12 -20.33 -1.40 3.19
CA PRO A 12 -20.02 0.01 2.97
C PRO A 12 -20.21 0.42 1.52
N GLU A 13 -20.65 1.65 1.28
CA GLU A 13 -20.95 2.11 -0.08
C GLU A 13 -19.73 2.08 -1.03
N PHE A 14 -18.52 2.31 -0.51
CA PHE A 14 -17.29 2.30 -1.29
C PHE A 14 -17.10 0.99 -2.06
N VAL A 15 -17.55 -0.14 -1.52
CA VAL A 15 -17.43 -1.45 -2.18
C VAL A 15 -18.19 -1.43 -3.50
N SER A 16 -19.41 -0.87 -3.49
CA SER A 16 -20.19 -0.73 -4.71
C SER A 16 -19.59 0.29 -5.66
N VAL A 17 -18.96 1.36 -5.17
CA VAL A 17 -18.32 2.39 -6.01
C VAL A 17 -17.15 1.80 -6.76
N PHE A 18 -16.22 1.12 -6.07
CA PHE A 18 -15.05 0.50 -6.71
C PHE A 18 -15.43 -0.60 -7.71
N LYS A 19 -16.39 -1.46 -7.36
CA LYS A 19 -16.90 -2.50 -8.28
C LYS A 19 -17.50 -1.89 -9.54
N LYS A 20 -18.30 -0.83 -9.42
CA LYS A 20 -18.88 -0.12 -10.58
C LYS A 20 -17.84 0.59 -11.43
N ALA A 21 -16.72 1.00 -10.82
CA ALA A 21 -15.58 1.56 -11.53
C ALA A 21 -14.68 0.49 -12.19
N GLY A 22 -15.03 -0.81 -12.07
CA GLY A 22 -14.24 -1.90 -12.66
C GLY A 22 -12.94 -2.20 -11.93
N VAL A 23 -12.83 -1.83 -10.64
CA VAL A 23 -11.64 -2.14 -9.83
C VAL A 23 -11.77 -3.55 -9.24
N ASP A 24 -10.85 -4.43 -9.63
CA ASP A 24 -10.81 -5.83 -9.16
C ASP A 24 -10.20 -5.98 -7.76
N ILE A 25 -9.17 -5.18 -7.45
CA ILE A 25 -8.39 -5.27 -6.20
C ILE A 25 -8.23 -3.88 -5.58
N VAL A 26 -8.59 -3.75 -4.31
CA VAL A 26 -8.42 -2.52 -3.54
C VAL A 26 -7.51 -2.80 -2.36
N HIS A 27 -6.37 -2.10 -2.30
CA HIS A 27 -5.50 -2.09 -1.12
C HIS A 27 -5.83 -0.87 -0.26
N LEU A 28 -6.30 -1.12 0.96
CA LEU A 28 -6.59 -0.07 1.92
C LEU A 28 -5.30 0.47 2.57
N ALA A 29 -5.34 1.72 3.00
CA ALA A 29 -4.23 2.40 3.67
C ALA A 29 -4.75 3.02 4.99
N GLU A 30 -5.26 2.17 5.88
CA GLU A 30 -6.05 2.60 7.03
C GLU A 30 -5.24 3.27 8.15
N PHE A 31 -6.02 3.82 9.08
CA PHE A 31 -5.57 4.37 10.36
C PHE A 31 -4.74 5.66 10.30
N HIS A 32 -4.55 6.24 9.12
CA HIS A 32 -3.80 7.49 8.96
C HIS A 32 -4.34 8.64 9.83
N ASN A 33 -5.66 8.93 9.75
CA ASN A 33 -6.26 10.12 10.38
C ASN A 33 -6.88 9.90 11.76
N ARG A 34 -7.63 8.81 11.97
CA ARG A 34 -8.52 8.68 13.16
C ARG A 34 -7.86 8.10 14.40
N LEU A 35 -6.84 7.25 14.24
CA LEU A 35 -6.17 6.64 15.41
C LEU A 35 -4.98 7.44 15.90
N GLY A 36 -4.28 8.19 15.04
CA GLY A 36 -3.14 9.01 15.43
C GLY A 36 -2.18 8.27 16.37
N ARG A 37 -2.00 8.78 17.60
CA ARG A 37 -1.10 8.19 18.61
C ARG A 37 -1.58 6.83 19.14
N ASP A 38 -2.88 6.55 19.10
CA ASP A 38 -3.45 5.30 19.63
C ASP A 38 -2.99 4.06 18.87
N ARG A 39 -2.48 4.21 17.62
CA ARG A 39 -1.83 3.11 16.88
C ARG A 39 -0.59 2.56 17.55
N ARG A 40 0.03 3.33 18.44
CA ARG A 40 1.21 2.91 19.21
C ARG A 40 0.84 2.12 20.47
N ASN A 41 -0.45 2.04 20.80
CA ASN A 41 -0.96 1.27 21.94
C ASN A 41 -1.49 -0.09 21.43
N PRO A 42 -0.84 -1.22 21.77
CA PRO A 42 -1.28 -2.55 21.34
C PRO A 42 -2.74 -2.88 21.69
N ASP A 43 -3.22 -2.45 22.86
CA ASP A 43 -4.58 -2.74 23.34
C ASP A 43 -5.65 -2.04 22.50
N LYS A 44 -5.29 -0.92 21.86
CA LYS A 44 -6.18 -0.17 20.95
C LYS A 44 -5.98 -0.57 19.49
N ALA A 45 -4.74 -0.76 19.06
CA ALA A 45 -4.38 -1.02 17.67
C ALA A 45 -4.76 -2.44 17.22
N LEU A 46 -4.42 -3.46 18.00
CA LEU A 46 -4.61 -4.86 17.58
C LEU A 46 -6.09 -5.25 17.37
N PRO A 47 -7.06 -4.82 18.21
CA PRO A 47 -8.47 -5.08 17.93
C PRO A 47 -8.96 -4.47 16.62
N LEU A 48 -8.43 -3.29 16.26
CA LEU A 48 -8.83 -2.58 15.04
C LEU A 48 -8.16 -3.16 13.80
N LEU A 49 -6.89 -3.53 13.88
CA LEU A 49 -6.20 -4.26 12.81
C LEU A 49 -6.86 -5.62 12.56
N LYS A 50 -7.26 -6.34 13.62
CA LYS A 50 -8.04 -7.57 13.47
C LYS A 50 -9.40 -7.31 12.82
N LEU A 51 -10.08 -6.22 13.19
CA LEU A 51 -11.35 -5.84 12.57
C LEU A 51 -11.17 -5.50 11.09
N LEU A 52 -10.10 -4.79 10.73
CA LEU A 52 -9.75 -4.51 9.33
C LEU A 52 -9.58 -5.81 8.54
N HIS A 53 -8.81 -6.76 9.06
CA HIS A 53 -8.66 -8.08 8.43
C HIS A 53 -10.01 -8.80 8.26
N ASP A 54 -10.86 -8.79 9.30
CA ASP A 54 -12.17 -9.43 9.26
C ASP A 54 -13.11 -8.81 8.24
N GLU A 55 -13.10 -7.48 8.11
CA GLU A 55 -13.90 -6.76 7.13
C GLU A 55 -13.38 -6.97 5.71
N CYS A 56 -12.07 -7.00 5.51
CA CYS A 56 -11.48 -7.35 4.22
C CYS A 56 -11.90 -8.76 3.77
N ILE A 57 -11.93 -9.74 4.68
CA ILE A 57 -12.47 -11.09 4.39
C ILE A 57 -13.94 -11.00 4.01
N ARG A 58 -14.76 -10.36 4.85
CA ARG A 58 -16.22 -10.29 4.69
C ARG A 58 -16.65 -9.60 3.39
N LEU A 59 -15.88 -8.60 2.95
CA LEU A 59 -16.21 -7.75 1.80
C LEU A 59 -15.56 -8.22 0.49
N SER A 60 -14.62 -9.17 0.56
CA SER A 60 -14.06 -9.80 -0.62
C SER A 60 -14.98 -10.90 -1.16
N ASP A 61 -14.94 -11.12 -2.47
CA ASP A 61 -15.59 -12.23 -3.15
C ASP A 61 -14.75 -12.69 -4.34
N LYS A 62 -15.32 -13.54 -5.20
CA LYS A 62 -14.63 -14.13 -6.35
C LYS A 62 -14.21 -13.13 -7.44
N ASP A 63 -14.87 -11.98 -7.51
CA ASP A 63 -14.64 -10.96 -8.55
C ASP A 63 -14.08 -9.66 -7.95
N PHE A 64 -13.91 -9.58 -6.62
CA PHE A 64 -13.43 -8.38 -5.93
C PHE A 64 -12.63 -8.73 -4.69
N LEU A 65 -11.42 -8.22 -4.60
CA LEU A 65 -10.51 -8.47 -3.48
C LEU A 65 -10.19 -7.19 -2.72
N LEU A 66 -10.64 -7.12 -1.47
CA LEU A 66 -10.31 -6.03 -0.55
C LEU A 66 -9.14 -6.44 0.34
N LEU A 67 -8.03 -5.71 0.26
CA LEU A 67 -6.78 -6.04 0.92
C LEU A 67 -6.49 -5.07 2.07
N PRO A 68 -6.11 -5.57 3.25
CA PRO A 68 -5.74 -4.74 4.37
C PRO A 68 -4.36 -4.12 4.16
N GLY A 69 -4.22 -2.89 4.64
CA GLY A 69 -2.96 -2.18 4.71
C GLY A 69 -3.11 -0.94 5.57
N GLU A 70 -1.98 -0.35 5.91
CA GLU A 70 -1.92 0.85 6.72
C GLU A 70 -1.01 1.90 6.07
N GLU A 71 -1.27 3.18 6.35
CA GLU A 71 -0.35 4.30 6.09
C GLU A 71 0.27 4.80 7.40
N PRO A 72 1.41 4.24 7.87
CA PRO A 72 2.12 4.80 9.01
C PRO A 72 2.84 6.11 8.67
N ASN A 73 3.09 6.89 9.72
CA ASN A 73 3.83 8.15 9.67
C ASN A 73 4.96 8.19 10.71
N VAL A 74 5.53 7.02 11.00
CA VAL A 74 6.60 6.82 11.99
C VAL A 74 7.70 5.93 11.41
N HIS A 75 8.87 5.94 12.06
CA HIS A 75 10.02 5.06 11.76
C HIS A 75 10.78 5.39 10.48
N LEU A 76 10.15 5.41 9.30
CA LEU A 76 10.87 5.56 8.02
C LEU A 76 11.09 7.01 7.60
N GLY A 77 10.25 7.94 8.08
CA GLY A 77 10.19 9.32 7.58
C GLY A 77 9.03 9.50 6.59
N GLY A 78 8.38 10.67 6.67
CA GLY A 78 7.17 10.95 5.90
C GLY A 78 6.01 9.99 6.19
N HIS A 79 5.09 9.89 5.23
CA HIS A 79 4.10 8.81 5.21
C HIS A 79 4.59 7.69 4.29
N TRP A 80 4.32 6.47 4.71
CA TRP A 80 4.65 5.28 3.93
C TRP A 80 3.51 4.30 4.00
N ILE A 81 3.47 3.38 3.04
CA ILE A 81 2.46 2.33 2.96
C ILE A 81 3.08 1.02 3.38
N SER A 82 2.33 0.24 4.17
CA SER A 82 2.66 -1.14 4.52
C SER A 82 1.76 -2.09 3.73
N PHE A 83 2.35 -3.10 3.08
CA PHE A 83 1.59 -4.10 2.34
C PHE A 83 2.19 -5.49 2.53
N PHE A 84 1.41 -6.42 3.08
CA PHE A 84 1.82 -7.80 3.34
C PHE A 84 1.11 -8.76 2.40
N PRO A 85 1.61 -9.97 2.12
CA PRO A 85 0.95 -10.93 1.20
C PRO A 85 -0.24 -11.68 1.83
N ARG A 86 -0.54 -11.40 3.10
CA ARG A 86 -1.59 -11.99 3.92
C ARG A 86 -1.83 -11.10 5.15
N PRO A 87 -2.89 -11.34 5.96
CA PRO A 87 -3.05 -10.63 7.22
C PRO A 87 -1.85 -10.83 8.17
N VAL A 88 -1.29 -9.74 8.67
CA VAL A 88 -0.15 -9.75 9.62
C VAL A 88 -0.52 -8.87 10.81
N MET A 89 -0.38 -9.39 12.03
CA MET A 89 -0.63 -8.61 13.24
C MET A 89 0.65 -7.91 13.69
N TRP A 90 0.59 -6.59 13.84
CA TRP A 90 1.76 -5.79 14.21
C TRP A 90 1.35 -4.49 14.90
N VAL A 91 2.32 -3.83 15.57
CA VAL A 91 2.14 -2.57 16.29
C VAL A 91 3.34 -1.66 16.06
N LEU A 92 3.06 -0.37 15.83
CA LEU A 92 4.03 0.69 15.57
C LEU A 92 4.80 1.18 16.82
N ASN A 93 4.97 0.30 17.80
CA ASN A 93 5.72 0.61 19.01
C ASN A 93 6.39 -0.64 19.58
N ARG A 94 7.66 -0.48 19.94
CA ARG A 94 8.44 -1.48 20.66
C ARG A 94 9.18 -0.78 21.81
N GLY A 95 8.69 -0.99 23.03
CA GLY A 95 9.40 -0.55 24.24
C GLY A 95 10.72 -1.30 24.41
N LYS A 96 11.63 -0.77 25.24
CA LYS A 96 12.99 -1.32 25.43
C LYS A 96 12.98 -2.82 25.76
N ASP A 97 12.07 -3.25 26.63
CA ASP A 97 11.98 -4.64 27.09
C ASP A 97 10.97 -5.48 26.28
N LYS A 98 10.34 -4.88 25.25
CA LYS A 98 9.37 -5.58 24.42
C LYS A 98 10.10 -6.36 23.32
N PRO A 99 9.89 -7.69 23.20
CA PRO A 99 10.49 -8.46 22.11
C PRO A 99 9.92 -8.02 20.76
N PHE A 100 10.70 -8.21 19.70
CA PHE A 100 10.26 -7.94 18.32
C PHE A 100 9.04 -8.78 17.92
N VAL A 101 8.97 -10.03 18.41
CA VAL A 101 7.84 -10.94 18.20
C VAL A 101 7.26 -11.36 19.54
N GLU A 102 5.95 -11.33 19.64
CA GLU A 102 5.17 -11.86 20.77
C GLU A 102 4.15 -12.88 20.27
N MET A 103 3.93 -13.94 21.04
CA MET A 103 2.77 -14.82 20.87
C MET A 103 1.62 -14.33 21.76
N HIS A 104 0.74 -13.52 21.18
CA HIS A 104 -0.41 -12.97 21.87
C HIS A 104 -1.54 -14.01 21.95
N PRO A 105 -2.15 -14.25 23.13
CA PRO A 105 -3.13 -15.32 23.33
C PRO A 105 -4.37 -15.21 22.42
N LYS A 106 -4.74 -13.98 22.01
CA LYS A 106 -5.90 -13.71 21.15
C LYS A 106 -5.57 -13.54 19.66
N TYR A 107 -4.36 -13.05 19.35
CA TYR A 107 -4.02 -12.59 17.99
C TYR A 107 -2.93 -13.44 17.34
N GLY A 108 -2.41 -14.45 18.04
CA GLY A 108 -1.30 -15.24 17.57
C GLY A 108 -0.01 -14.41 17.52
N ARG A 109 0.77 -14.58 16.46
CA ARG A 109 2.05 -13.90 16.28
C ARG A 109 1.83 -12.40 16.05
N VAL A 110 2.37 -11.56 16.93
CA VAL A 110 2.36 -10.10 16.84
C VAL A 110 3.77 -9.56 16.72
N TYR A 111 3.97 -8.63 15.79
CA TYR A 111 5.25 -7.92 15.64
C TYR A 111 5.21 -6.53 16.29
N HIS A 112 6.22 -6.21 17.10
CA HIS A 112 6.41 -4.87 17.67
C HIS A 112 7.54 -4.16 16.95
N VAL A 113 7.25 -3.05 16.27
CA VAL A 113 8.25 -2.28 15.51
C VAL A 113 8.51 -0.92 16.16
N GLY A 114 9.77 -0.64 16.52
CA GLY A 114 10.17 0.60 17.17
C GLY A 114 11.21 1.42 16.41
N SER A 115 11.63 0.95 15.23
CA SER A 115 12.73 1.53 14.45
C SER A 115 12.61 1.20 12.97
N PRO A 116 13.30 1.93 12.06
CA PRO A 116 13.41 1.53 10.66
C PRO A 116 13.94 0.10 10.46
N ALA A 117 14.88 -0.33 11.29
CA ALA A 117 15.45 -1.68 11.25
C ALA A 117 14.41 -2.77 11.60
N ASP A 118 13.54 -2.51 12.59
CA ASP A 118 12.44 -3.43 12.90
C ASP A 118 11.42 -3.50 11.75
N VAL A 119 11.11 -2.37 11.10
CA VAL A 119 10.20 -2.34 9.95
C VAL A 119 10.78 -3.17 8.80
N LEU A 120 12.04 -2.97 8.44
CA LEU A 120 12.71 -3.77 7.42
C LEU A 120 12.67 -5.27 7.76
N LYS A 121 13.03 -5.62 8.99
CA LYS A 121 13.00 -7.01 9.47
C LYS A 121 11.60 -7.64 9.41
N LEU A 122 10.55 -6.86 9.66
CA LEU A 122 9.16 -7.30 9.52
C LEU A 122 8.83 -7.58 8.05
N MET A 123 9.15 -6.64 7.16
CA MET A 123 8.90 -6.80 5.73
C MET A 123 9.65 -8.01 5.15
N GLU A 124 10.90 -8.23 5.55
CA GLU A 124 11.67 -9.41 5.15
C GLU A 124 11.06 -10.71 5.65
N ARG A 125 10.62 -10.78 6.92
CA ARG A 125 10.05 -12.00 7.50
C ARG A 125 8.71 -12.41 6.92
N GLU A 126 7.85 -11.44 6.62
CA GLU A 126 6.50 -11.70 6.12
C GLU A 126 6.41 -11.55 4.59
N GLY A 127 7.51 -11.26 3.90
CA GLY A 127 7.52 -11.02 2.46
C GLY A 127 6.71 -9.78 2.05
N GLY A 128 6.67 -8.77 2.92
CA GLY A 128 5.96 -7.51 2.71
C GLY A 128 6.71 -6.52 1.82
N LEU A 129 6.00 -5.48 1.40
CA LEU A 129 6.49 -4.31 0.69
C LEU A 129 6.16 -3.04 1.47
N MET A 130 7.00 -2.04 1.26
CA MET A 130 6.81 -0.67 1.75
C MET A 130 7.20 0.35 0.69
N TRP A 131 6.57 1.53 0.70
CA TRP A 131 6.91 2.64 -0.19
C TRP A 131 6.45 3.97 0.39
N ALA A 132 7.00 5.08 -0.11
CA ALA A 132 6.54 6.41 0.27
C ALA A 132 5.12 6.68 -0.27
N ALA A 133 4.20 7.06 0.60
CA ALA A 133 2.92 7.63 0.20
C ALA A 133 3.16 9.08 -0.26
N HIS A 134 2.53 9.50 -1.36
CA HIS A 134 2.61 10.85 -1.91
C HIS A 134 3.99 11.54 -1.74
N PRO A 135 5.09 10.97 -2.26
CA PRO A 135 6.46 11.42 -1.99
C PRO A 135 6.70 12.88 -2.36
N ARG A 136 7.59 13.57 -1.66
CA ARG A 136 7.95 14.99 -1.89
C ARG A 136 6.84 16.02 -1.66
N ILE A 137 5.67 15.63 -1.15
CA ILE A 137 4.57 16.54 -0.83
C ILE A 137 3.94 16.18 0.51
N LYS A 138 3.05 17.04 1.02
CA LYS A 138 2.39 16.89 2.33
C LYS A 138 3.43 16.56 3.41
N SER A 139 3.14 15.60 4.28
CA SER A 139 4.06 15.13 5.32
C SER A 139 5.20 14.27 4.78
N SER A 140 5.17 13.86 3.52
CA SER A 140 6.25 13.16 2.81
C SER A 140 7.21 14.13 2.09
N THR A 141 7.13 15.44 2.36
CA THR A 141 8.09 16.42 1.87
C THR A 141 9.53 16.03 2.25
N GLY A 142 10.44 16.05 1.28
CA GLY A 142 11.84 15.64 1.44
C GLY A 142 12.09 14.12 1.39
N PHE A 143 11.04 13.31 1.26
CA PHE A 143 11.16 11.85 1.19
C PHE A 143 10.72 11.32 -0.19
N PRO A 144 11.42 10.32 -0.76
CA PRO A 144 12.46 9.48 -0.14
C PRO A 144 13.89 10.03 -0.12
N ASP A 145 14.12 11.21 -0.69
CA ASP A 145 15.45 11.80 -0.90
C ASP A 145 16.34 11.78 0.36
N LEU A 146 15.78 12.16 1.51
CA LEU A 146 16.50 12.23 2.79
C LEU A 146 16.92 10.89 3.38
N TYR A 147 16.30 9.78 2.97
CA TYR A 147 16.62 8.43 3.47
C TYR A 147 17.09 7.48 2.38
N ARG A 148 17.47 7.98 1.20
CA ARG A 148 17.91 7.14 0.07
C ARG A 148 19.11 6.24 0.40
N GLU A 149 19.90 6.61 1.41
CA GLU A 149 21.05 5.82 1.84
C GLU A 149 20.71 4.76 2.90
N GLU A 150 19.51 4.79 3.47
CA GLU A 150 19.08 3.90 4.55
C GLU A 150 18.95 2.44 4.08
N PRO A 151 19.21 1.46 4.97
CA PRO A 151 19.12 0.04 4.62
C PRO A 151 17.75 -0.36 4.07
N PHE A 152 16.66 0.20 4.63
CA PHE A 152 15.32 -0.13 4.16
C PHE A 152 15.09 0.37 2.73
N PHE A 153 15.58 1.57 2.36
CA PHE A 153 15.43 2.08 1.00
C PHE A 153 16.19 1.20 0.01
N LYS A 154 17.39 0.73 0.36
CA LYS A 154 18.21 -0.14 -0.50
C LYS A 154 17.65 -1.55 -0.65
N SER A 155 16.77 -1.99 0.26
CA SER A 155 16.13 -3.31 0.23
C SER A 155 15.19 -3.49 -0.98
N ASP A 156 15.02 -4.74 -1.40
CA ASP A 156 13.99 -5.19 -2.34
C ASP A 156 12.57 -5.09 -1.77
N ARG A 157 12.45 -4.88 -0.45
CA ARG A 157 11.18 -4.63 0.25
C ARG A 157 10.70 -3.19 0.12
N TYR A 158 11.57 -2.26 -0.24
CA TYR A 158 11.18 -0.88 -0.49
C TYR A 158 10.90 -0.68 -1.98
N LEU A 159 9.62 -0.62 -2.34
CA LEU A 159 9.15 -0.63 -3.72
C LEU A 159 9.47 0.69 -4.44
N GLY A 160 9.34 1.84 -3.76
CA GLY A 160 9.56 3.15 -4.35
C GLY A 160 8.62 4.21 -3.77
N GLY A 161 7.70 4.72 -4.58
CA GLY A 161 6.76 5.77 -4.19
C GLY A 161 5.40 5.67 -4.87
N ALA A 162 4.43 6.41 -4.36
CA ALA A 162 3.08 6.39 -4.89
C ALA A 162 2.74 7.63 -5.76
N TRP A 163 1.94 7.42 -6.79
CA TRP A 163 1.43 8.45 -7.67
C TRP A 163 -0.02 8.72 -7.40
N LYS A 164 -0.26 9.95 -6.94
CA LYS A 164 -1.50 10.70 -7.11
C LYS A 164 -1.21 11.89 -8.02
N ALA A 165 -2.18 12.30 -8.84
CA ALA A 165 -2.13 13.55 -9.60
C ALA A 165 -2.19 14.79 -8.66
N MET A 166 -1.14 14.98 -7.87
CA MET A 166 -1.05 15.97 -6.79
C MET A 166 0.42 16.39 -6.57
N PRO A 167 0.71 17.70 -6.44
CA PRO A 167 -0.14 18.79 -6.93
C PRO A 167 -0.37 18.65 -8.44
N ALA A 168 -1.52 19.08 -8.92
CA ALA A 168 -1.76 19.21 -10.35
C ALA A 168 -1.27 20.61 -10.79
N ASP A 169 -0.34 20.65 -11.73
CA ASP A 169 0.05 21.89 -12.43
C ASP A 169 -0.62 21.90 -13.80
N LEU A 170 -1.71 22.67 -13.92
CA LEU A 170 -2.51 22.74 -15.15
C LEU A 170 -1.79 23.49 -16.29
N SER A 171 -0.64 24.12 -16.03
CA SER A 171 0.18 24.71 -17.09
C SER A 171 1.03 23.66 -17.82
N LYS A 172 1.13 22.44 -17.27
CA LYS A 172 1.93 21.35 -17.82
C LYS A 172 1.04 20.43 -18.67
N PRO A 173 1.54 19.95 -19.82
CA PRO A 173 0.78 19.03 -20.68
C PRO A 173 0.73 17.59 -20.14
N ARG A 174 1.34 17.31 -18.98
CA ARG A 174 1.47 15.97 -18.39
C ARG A 174 1.13 15.98 -16.92
N LEU A 175 0.43 14.95 -16.46
CA LEU A 175 0.25 14.66 -15.05
C LEU A 175 1.48 13.93 -14.49
N GLY A 176 1.75 14.12 -13.19
CA GLY A 176 2.71 13.28 -12.47
C GLY A 176 4.18 13.65 -12.65
N GLU A 177 4.53 14.85 -13.15
CA GLU A 177 5.93 15.32 -13.26
C GLU A 177 6.74 15.00 -11.99
N ARG A 178 6.21 15.36 -10.80
CA ARG A 178 6.81 15.03 -9.50
C ARG A 178 7.24 13.56 -9.33
N VAL A 179 6.38 12.61 -9.69
CA VAL A 179 6.65 11.18 -9.46
C VAL A 179 7.45 10.56 -10.58
N LEU A 180 7.36 11.11 -11.79
CA LEU A 180 8.19 10.71 -12.92
C LEU A 180 9.63 11.18 -12.70
N ASP A 181 9.83 12.42 -12.24
CA ASP A 181 11.12 12.93 -11.81
C ASP A 181 11.69 12.09 -10.66
N LEU A 182 10.85 11.68 -9.70
CA LEU A 182 11.29 10.78 -8.64
C LEU A 182 11.73 9.42 -9.19
N LEU A 183 11.02 8.86 -10.18
CA LEU A 183 11.42 7.61 -10.80
C LEU A 183 12.79 7.75 -11.47
N ASP A 184 13.00 8.81 -12.24
CA ASP A 184 14.28 9.13 -12.87
C ASP A 184 15.39 9.33 -11.84
N ASP A 185 15.12 10.06 -10.75
CA ASP A 185 16.07 10.28 -9.66
C ASP A 185 16.45 8.96 -8.98
N THR A 186 15.49 8.10 -8.67
CA THR A 186 15.79 6.79 -8.06
C THR A 186 16.64 5.91 -8.96
N ALA A 187 16.41 5.96 -10.28
CA ALA A 187 17.26 5.29 -11.26
C ALA A 187 18.67 5.88 -11.30
N ASN A 188 18.80 7.22 -11.26
CA ASN A 188 20.08 7.92 -11.18
C ASN A 188 20.85 7.63 -9.87
N TRP A 189 20.15 7.34 -8.78
CA TRP A 189 20.75 6.86 -7.53
C TRP A 189 21.19 5.38 -7.60
N GLY A 190 21.01 4.72 -8.75
CA GLY A 190 21.34 3.31 -8.95
C GLY A 190 20.32 2.34 -8.33
N ALA A 191 19.12 2.82 -7.99
CA ALA A 191 18.09 2.04 -7.33
C ALA A 191 16.99 1.64 -8.32
N LYS A 192 16.70 0.34 -8.42
CA LYS A 192 15.54 -0.15 -9.17
C LYS A 192 14.28 0.00 -8.32
N LYS A 193 13.57 1.12 -8.48
CA LYS A 193 12.31 1.44 -7.79
C LYS A 193 11.16 1.58 -8.78
N TYR A 194 9.94 1.54 -8.27
CA TYR A 194 8.70 1.62 -9.02
C TYR A 194 7.77 2.68 -8.44
N ILE A 195 6.91 3.20 -9.32
CA ILE A 195 5.82 4.09 -8.95
C ILE A 195 4.50 3.32 -9.04
N VAL A 196 3.74 3.32 -7.94
CA VAL A 196 2.40 2.71 -7.89
C VAL A 196 1.31 3.78 -7.86
N GLY A 197 0.20 3.57 -8.55
CA GLY A 197 -0.95 4.46 -8.48
C GLY A 197 -1.59 4.41 -7.09
N GLU A 198 -1.93 5.57 -6.54
CA GLU A 198 -2.74 5.72 -5.32
C GLU A 198 -3.87 6.71 -5.55
N VAL A 199 -4.95 6.55 -4.79
CA VAL A 199 -6.09 7.47 -4.83
C VAL A 199 -6.04 8.49 -3.69
N ASP A 200 -5.50 8.12 -2.52
CA ASP A 200 -5.39 8.98 -1.32
C ASP A 200 -6.72 9.71 -1.00
N ILE A 201 -7.78 8.91 -0.81
CA ILE A 201 -9.14 9.38 -0.54
C ILE A 201 -9.62 8.87 0.83
N PHE A 202 -10.29 9.74 1.58
CA PHE A 202 -10.66 9.46 2.98
C PHE A 202 -12.09 8.95 3.16
N GLN A 203 -12.98 9.29 2.23
CA GLN A 203 -14.38 8.86 2.26
C GLN A 203 -14.83 8.62 0.83
N VAL A 204 -15.48 7.48 0.61
CA VAL A 204 -16.07 7.11 -0.68
C VAL A 204 -17.49 6.64 -0.44
N ASP A 205 -18.41 7.32 -1.10
CA ASP A 205 -19.83 7.00 -1.14
C ASP A 205 -20.34 7.21 -2.57
N ARG A 206 -21.63 6.94 -2.80
CA ARG A 206 -22.22 7.01 -4.13
C ARG A 206 -22.24 8.41 -4.75
N THR A 207 -21.96 9.47 -3.98
CA THR A 207 -21.85 10.85 -4.47
C THR A 207 -20.41 11.23 -4.83
N THR A 208 -19.44 10.37 -4.53
CA THR A 208 -18.03 10.60 -4.82
C THR A 208 -17.75 10.49 -6.32
N GLU A 209 -17.19 11.55 -6.91
CA GLU A 209 -16.62 11.51 -8.25
C GLU A 209 -15.29 10.73 -8.22
N PHE A 210 -15.36 9.41 -8.36
CA PHE A 210 -14.20 8.54 -8.25
C PHE A 210 -13.31 8.59 -9.51
N TYR A 211 -13.91 8.70 -10.69
CA TYR A 211 -13.20 8.52 -11.95
C TYR A 211 -12.12 9.59 -12.16
N ALA A 212 -12.46 10.86 -11.94
CA ALA A 212 -11.51 11.97 -12.09
C ALA A 212 -10.35 11.94 -11.07
N HIS A 213 -10.46 11.12 -10.03
CA HIS A 213 -9.49 11.02 -8.96
C HIS A 213 -8.75 9.67 -8.95
N ALA A 214 -9.15 8.70 -9.76
CA ALA A 214 -8.56 7.38 -9.74
C ALA A 214 -7.19 7.37 -10.45
N ASN A 215 -6.19 6.81 -9.78
CA ASN A 215 -5.02 6.25 -10.44
C ASN A 215 -5.09 4.74 -10.26
N ILE A 216 -5.04 4.01 -11.37
CA ILE A 216 -5.23 2.57 -11.42
C ILE A 216 -3.90 1.88 -11.70
N ASN A 217 -3.66 0.78 -10.99
CA ASN A 217 -2.56 -0.14 -11.26
C ASN A 217 -3.11 -1.33 -12.04
N TYR A 218 -2.49 -1.65 -13.18
CA TYR A 218 -2.84 -2.80 -14.00
C TYR A 218 -1.76 -3.86 -13.83
N LEU A 219 -2.05 -4.87 -13.00
CA LEU A 219 -1.11 -5.92 -12.66
C LEU A 219 -1.27 -7.10 -13.61
N ARG A 220 -0.15 -7.66 -14.07
CA ARG A 220 -0.15 -8.92 -14.82
C ARG A 220 -0.27 -10.09 -13.83
N LEU A 221 -1.50 -10.57 -13.66
CA LEU A 221 -1.85 -11.71 -12.81
C LEU A 221 -2.59 -12.75 -13.65
N ASP A 222 -2.49 -14.02 -13.28
CA ASP A 222 -3.24 -15.10 -13.93
C ASP A 222 -4.73 -15.07 -13.56
N HIS A 223 -5.03 -14.66 -12.32
CA HIS A 223 -6.38 -14.50 -11.77
C HIS A 223 -6.33 -13.60 -10.53
N ILE A 224 -7.49 -13.11 -10.08
CA ILE A 224 -7.63 -12.41 -8.80
C ILE A 224 -7.43 -13.45 -7.66
N PRO A 225 -6.45 -13.27 -6.75
CA PRO A 225 -6.24 -14.21 -5.66
C PRO A 225 -7.45 -14.28 -4.72
N ARG A 226 -7.69 -15.45 -4.13
CA ARG A 226 -8.68 -15.58 -3.04
C ARG A 226 -8.07 -15.12 -1.73
N PHE A 227 -8.85 -14.45 -0.89
CA PHE A 227 -8.34 -13.90 0.37
C PHE A 227 -7.76 -15.00 1.27
N GLU A 228 -8.41 -16.15 1.37
CA GLU A 228 -8.01 -17.28 2.22
C GLU A 228 -6.68 -17.91 1.82
N ASP A 229 -6.29 -17.82 0.54
CA ASP A 229 -5.02 -18.33 0.03
C ASP A 229 -3.88 -17.30 0.18
N GLY A 230 -4.23 -16.05 0.50
CA GLY A 230 -3.34 -14.90 0.45
C GLY A 230 -3.18 -14.33 -0.96
N TRP A 231 -2.46 -13.21 -1.04
CA TRP A 231 -2.30 -12.40 -2.25
C TRP A 231 -0.83 -12.12 -2.54
N ALA A 232 0.05 -13.06 -2.21
CA ALA A 232 1.46 -13.03 -2.60
C ALA A 232 1.70 -12.76 -4.10
N PRO A 233 0.87 -13.26 -5.05
CA PRO A 233 1.02 -12.91 -6.46
C PRO A 233 0.92 -11.41 -6.75
N VAL A 234 0.11 -10.67 -5.99
CA VAL A 234 -0.01 -9.20 -6.12
C VAL A 234 1.31 -8.53 -5.76
N LEU A 235 1.89 -8.86 -4.59
CA LEU A 235 3.17 -8.30 -4.15
C LEU A 235 4.29 -8.68 -5.11
N LYS A 236 4.28 -9.92 -5.61
CA LYS A 236 5.25 -10.38 -6.61
C LYS A 236 5.15 -9.58 -7.91
N ALA A 237 3.95 -9.35 -8.42
CA ALA A 237 3.77 -8.55 -9.64
C ALA A 237 4.28 -7.11 -9.45
N LEU A 238 4.05 -6.50 -8.28
CA LEU A 238 4.60 -5.19 -7.95
C LEU A 238 6.13 -5.22 -7.86
N GLN A 239 6.69 -6.18 -7.12
CA GLN A 239 8.14 -6.31 -6.91
C GLN A 239 8.90 -6.57 -8.21
N ASP A 240 8.33 -7.37 -9.11
CA ASP A 240 8.91 -7.65 -10.42
C ASP A 240 8.74 -6.48 -11.40
N GLY A 241 7.88 -5.51 -11.10
CA GLY A 241 7.46 -4.48 -12.06
C GLY A 241 6.55 -5.00 -13.16
N ALA A 242 5.86 -6.12 -12.94
CA ALA A 242 4.92 -6.73 -13.87
C ALA A 242 3.57 -6.00 -13.89
N PHE A 243 3.59 -4.67 -13.97
CA PHE A 243 2.42 -3.82 -13.98
C PHE A 243 2.67 -2.52 -14.77
N PHE A 244 1.62 -1.74 -14.98
CA PHE A 244 1.71 -0.32 -15.37
C PHE A 244 0.62 0.47 -14.65
N ILE A 245 0.72 1.80 -14.69
CA ILE A 245 -0.24 2.70 -14.06
C ILE A 245 -0.90 3.60 -15.10
N SER A 246 -2.17 3.97 -14.90
CA SER A 246 -2.84 5.01 -15.68
C SER A 246 -3.89 5.73 -14.82
N THR A 247 -4.54 6.75 -15.36
CA THR A 247 -5.69 7.44 -14.77
C THR A 247 -6.97 6.60 -14.77
N GLY A 248 -6.90 5.34 -15.21
CA GLY A 248 -8.09 4.49 -15.44
C GLY A 248 -8.69 4.62 -16.84
N GLU A 249 -8.29 5.64 -17.61
CA GLU A 249 -8.84 5.95 -18.94
C GLU A 249 -8.21 5.08 -20.05
N VAL A 250 -6.99 4.59 -19.80
CA VAL A 250 -6.21 3.81 -20.76
C VAL A 250 -5.90 2.44 -20.16
N LEU A 251 -6.39 1.40 -20.86
CA LEU A 251 -6.05 0.01 -20.61
C LEU A 251 -5.06 -0.46 -21.68
N MET A 252 -3.90 -0.95 -21.25
CA MET A 252 -2.92 -1.64 -22.10
C MET A 252 -2.91 -3.14 -21.79
N PRO A 253 -3.71 -3.96 -22.48
CA PRO A 253 -3.83 -5.38 -22.14
C PRO A 253 -2.54 -6.17 -22.41
N ARG A 254 -1.71 -5.68 -23.34
CA ARG A 254 -0.39 -6.24 -23.66
C ARG A 254 0.58 -5.12 -23.97
N PHE A 255 1.79 -5.21 -23.43
CA PHE A 255 2.87 -4.28 -23.69
C PHE A 255 4.17 -5.06 -23.89
N THR A 256 4.90 -4.76 -24.96
CA THR A 256 6.21 -5.34 -25.24
C THR A 256 7.15 -4.34 -25.89
N ILE A 257 8.42 -4.36 -25.50
CA ILE A 257 9.54 -3.69 -26.19
C ILE A 257 10.63 -4.73 -26.40
N GLY A 258 11.08 -4.93 -27.66
CA GLY A 258 12.11 -5.93 -27.98
C GLY A 258 11.76 -7.35 -27.52
N GLY A 259 10.47 -7.73 -27.58
CA GLY A 259 9.96 -9.01 -27.09
C GLY A 259 9.94 -9.16 -25.56
N LYS A 260 10.27 -8.11 -24.80
CA LYS A 260 10.21 -8.07 -23.33
C LYS A 260 8.96 -7.34 -22.87
N GLN A 261 8.30 -7.88 -21.87
CA GLN A 261 7.13 -7.27 -21.24
C GLN A 261 7.54 -6.38 -20.05
N SER A 262 6.59 -5.62 -19.48
CA SER A 262 6.82 -4.85 -18.25
C SER A 262 7.43 -5.72 -17.15
N GLY A 263 8.43 -5.16 -16.46
CA GLY A 263 9.23 -5.82 -15.42
C GLY A 263 10.44 -6.62 -15.91
N GLN A 264 10.49 -6.98 -17.20
CA GLN A 264 11.59 -7.75 -17.78
C GLN A 264 12.75 -6.86 -18.24
N THR A 265 13.96 -7.41 -18.21
CA THR A 265 15.17 -6.73 -18.72
C THR A 265 15.35 -6.99 -20.21
N LEU A 266 15.48 -5.91 -20.99
CA LEU A 266 15.96 -5.93 -22.37
C LEU A 266 17.47 -5.63 -22.35
N LYS A 267 18.27 -6.52 -22.95
CA LYS A 267 19.68 -6.23 -23.23
C LYS A 267 19.73 -5.53 -24.59
N LEU A 268 20.22 -4.30 -24.59
CA LEU A 268 20.40 -3.47 -25.80
C LEU A 268 21.71 -3.82 -26.51
#